data_AF-A0A2W7I6D8-F1
#
_entry.id   AF-A0A2W7I6D8-F1
#
_cell.length_a   1.000
_cell.length_b   1.000
_cell.length_c   1.000
_cell.angle_alpha   90.00
_cell.angle_beta   90.00
_cell.angle_gamma   90.00
#
_symmetry.space_group_name_H-M   'P 1'
#
loop_
_entity.id
_entity.type
_entity.pdbx_description
1 polymer ?
#
loop_
_entity_poly.entity_id
_entity_poly.type
_entity_poly.pdbx_seq_one_letter_code
_entity_poly.pdbx_strand_id
1 'polypeptide(L)'
;MKILLRISLLLITTISCTSQNKNTKKLDLVFLDECNGQIIEPEYEIEDFSEFNYKLITVFVKRGDLIGHFITTLENHSDTLRVPKILFAFDSKNQSKSKRQLSMNCDQVCNGIETQYYQNGNIKMKGNFKNGNPVEIKSYRENGLLVTQAFYKKSSFDFTKVNYYNENEDLETYQLYQYKRKKTIIETYDVNGKLIETEERASLE
;
A
#
# COMPACT_ATOMS: atom_id res chain seq x y z
N MET A 1 -47.43 -51.70 6.65
CA MET A 1 -46.05 -51.27 6.94
C MET A 1 -45.47 -50.64 5.68
N LYS A 2 -45.33 -49.32 5.66
CA LYS A 2 -44.98 -48.52 4.48
C LYS A 2 -43.47 -48.57 4.23
N ILE A 3 -43.10 -48.88 2.99
CA ILE A 3 -41.74 -48.87 2.45
C ILE A 3 -41.26 -47.41 2.42
N LEU A 4 -40.22 -47.10 3.20
CA LEU A 4 -39.55 -45.79 3.20
C LEU A 4 -38.53 -45.77 2.06
N LEU A 5 -38.96 -45.15 0.96
CA LEU A 5 -38.14 -44.79 -0.19
C LEU A 5 -37.04 -43.81 0.26
N ARG A 6 -35.76 -44.23 0.20
CA ARG A 6 -34.61 -43.34 0.30
C ARG A 6 -34.58 -42.44 -0.94
N ILE A 7 -34.97 -41.18 -0.78
CA ILE A 7 -34.77 -40.13 -1.78
C ILE A 7 -33.35 -39.61 -1.61
N SER A 8 -32.45 -40.08 -2.46
CA SER A 8 -31.14 -39.50 -2.71
C SER A 8 -31.33 -38.16 -3.44
N LEU A 9 -31.29 -37.06 -2.69
CA LEU A 9 -31.30 -35.71 -3.26
C LEU A 9 -29.89 -35.39 -3.82
N LEU A 10 -29.65 -35.78 -5.08
CA LEU A 10 -28.55 -35.23 -5.88
C LEU A 10 -28.89 -33.78 -6.23
N LEU A 11 -28.30 -32.83 -5.51
CA LEU A 11 -28.35 -31.41 -5.88
C LEU A 11 -27.18 -31.12 -6.84
N ILE A 12 -27.41 -31.35 -8.13
CA ILE A 12 -26.48 -30.98 -9.21
C ILE A 12 -26.67 -29.49 -9.54
N THR A 13 -25.62 -28.74 -9.20
CA THR A 13 -25.10 -27.50 -9.83
C THR A 13 -26.08 -26.50 -10.45
N THR A 14 -26.03 -25.27 -9.95
CA THR A 14 -25.52 -24.16 -10.78
C THR A 14 -24.64 -23.28 -9.90
N ILE A 15 -23.31 -23.39 -10.07
CA ILE A 15 -22.40 -22.31 -9.69
C ILE A 15 -22.70 -21.21 -10.70
N SER A 16 -23.63 -20.32 -10.36
CA SER A 16 -23.75 -19.03 -11.02
C SER A 16 -22.53 -18.24 -10.62
N CYS A 17 -21.40 -18.51 -11.27
CA CYS A 17 -20.25 -17.64 -11.25
C CYS A 17 -20.71 -16.37 -11.95
N THR A 18 -21.27 -15.43 -11.19
CA THR A 18 -21.51 -14.08 -11.64
C THR A 18 -20.14 -13.41 -11.75
N SER A 19 -19.42 -13.74 -12.83
CA SER A 19 -18.43 -12.84 -13.38
C SER A 19 -19.19 -11.58 -13.75
N GLN A 20 -19.18 -10.59 -12.85
CA GLN A 20 -19.59 -9.24 -13.17
C GLN A 20 -18.56 -8.70 -14.16
N ASN A 21 -18.69 -9.05 -15.43
CA ASN A 21 -18.00 -8.36 -16.50
C ASN A 21 -18.75 -7.04 -16.72
N LYS A 22 -18.59 -6.13 -15.76
CA LYS A 22 -19.01 -4.74 -15.90
C LYS A 22 -18.07 -4.15 -16.93
N ASN A 23 -18.62 -3.77 -18.08
CA ASN A 23 -17.97 -2.99 -19.14
C ASN A 23 -17.13 -1.84 -18.53
N THR A 24 -15.89 -2.13 -18.19
CA THR A 24 -14.87 -1.13 -17.94
C THR A 24 -14.15 -1.01 -19.26
N LYS A 25 -14.18 0.20 -19.82
CA LYS A 25 -13.26 0.58 -20.90
C LYS A 25 -11.89 0.08 -20.45
N LYS A 26 -11.32 -0.94 -21.12
CA LYS A 26 -10.03 -1.51 -20.74
C LYS A 26 -9.06 -0.33 -20.73
N LEU A 27 -8.62 0.07 -19.54
CA LEU A 27 -7.66 1.15 -19.40
C LEU A 27 -6.39 0.68 -20.10
N ASP A 28 -5.93 1.46 -21.08
CA ASP A 28 -4.75 1.12 -21.86
C ASP A 28 -3.50 1.59 -21.09
N LEU A 29 -3.23 0.92 -19.97
CA LEU A 29 -2.15 1.30 -19.07
C LEU A 29 -0.82 0.72 -19.53
N VAL A 30 0.17 1.58 -19.66
CA VAL A 30 1.57 1.22 -19.88
C VAL A 30 2.31 1.31 -18.56
N PHE A 31 2.96 0.23 -18.13
CA PHE A 31 3.74 0.22 -16.90
C PHE A 31 5.23 0.27 -17.24
N LEU A 32 5.91 1.34 -16.85
CA LEU A 32 7.34 1.53 -17.05
C LEU A 32 8.10 1.25 -15.75
N ASP A 33 8.90 0.18 -15.70
CA ASP A 33 9.70 -0.17 -14.52
C ASP A 33 10.91 0.74 -14.38
N GLU A 34 10.98 1.53 -13.30
CA GLU A 34 12.10 2.44 -13.04
C GLU A 34 13.41 1.71 -12.72
N CYS A 35 13.37 0.41 -12.41
CA CYS A 35 14.57 -0.38 -12.15
C CYS A 35 15.44 -0.58 -13.38
N ASN A 36 14.83 -0.79 -14.54
CA ASN A 36 15.52 -1.15 -15.78
C ASN A 36 15.06 -0.34 -17.00
N GLY A 37 14.05 0.53 -16.86
CA GLY A 37 13.49 1.33 -17.94
C GLY A 37 12.64 0.55 -18.94
N GLN A 38 12.22 -0.68 -18.61
CA GLN A 38 11.45 -1.54 -19.50
C GLN A 38 9.95 -1.43 -19.25
N ILE A 39 9.16 -1.64 -20.30
CA ILE A 39 7.72 -1.81 -20.16
C ILE A 39 7.45 -3.21 -19.61
N ILE A 40 6.59 -3.30 -18.61
CA ILE A 40 6.19 -4.55 -17.96
C ILE A 40 4.67 -4.73 -17.96
N GLU A 41 4.20 -5.95 -17.75
CA GLU A 41 2.78 -6.30 -17.64
C GLU A 41 2.47 -6.85 -16.23
N PRO A 42 2.38 -5.97 -15.21
CA PRO A 42 2.09 -6.39 -13.84
C PRO A 42 0.62 -6.76 -13.65
N GLU A 43 0.34 -7.50 -12.58
CA GLU A 43 -1.02 -7.62 -12.06
C GLU A 43 -1.41 -6.31 -11.38
N TYR A 44 -2.67 -5.89 -11.49
CA TYR A 44 -3.14 -4.70 -10.80
C TYR A 44 -4.64 -4.78 -10.47
N GLU A 45 -5.03 -4.07 -9.43
CA GLU A 45 -6.40 -3.91 -8.96
C GLU A 45 -6.77 -2.43 -9.00
N ILE A 46 -8.01 -2.12 -9.41
CA ILE A 46 -8.51 -0.75 -9.45
C ILE A 46 -9.71 -0.64 -8.50
N GLU A 47 -9.63 0.32 -7.60
CA GLU A 47 -10.71 0.72 -6.72
C GLU A 47 -11.25 2.08 -7.18
N ASP A 48 -12.55 2.13 -7.51
CA ASP A 48 -13.22 3.33 -8.02
C ASP A 48 -13.92 4.07 -6.87
N PHE A 49 -13.42 5.26 -6.55
CA PHE A 49 -14.01 6.15 -5.55
C PHE A 49 -14.82 7.23 -6.27
N SER A 50 -15.91 6.80 -6.92
CA SER A 50 -16.74 7.66 -7.76
C SER A 50 -17.30 8.87 -7.03
N GLU A 51 -17.49 8.78 -5.71
CA GLU A 51 -17.96 9.90 -4.87
C GLU A 51 -16.94 11.04 -4.79
N PHE A 52 -15.65 10.74 -4.95
CA PHE A 52 -14.54 11.69 -4.85
C PHE A 52 -13.83 11.92 -6.20
N ASN A 53 -14.35 11.37 -7.30
CA ASN A 53 -13.82 11.50 -8.65
C ASN A 53 -12.35 11.06 -8.80
N TYR A 54 -11.89 10.05 -8.04
CA TYR A 54 -10.58 9.44 -8.26
C TYR A 54 -10.65 7.91 -8.23
N LYS A 55 -9.68 7.28 -8.89
CA LYS A 55 -9.49 5.83 -8.86
C LYS A 55 -8.13 5.53 -8.24
N LEU A 56 -8.08 4.56 -7.35
CA LEU A 56 -6.81 4.01 -6.87
C LEU A 56 -6.47 2.78 -7.71
N ILE A 57 -5.21 2.68 -8.08
CA ILE A 57 -4.65 1.49 -8.70
C ILE A 57 -3.56 0.93 -7.77
N THR A 58 -3.74 -0.34 -7.38
CA THR A 58 -2.73 -1.13 -6.69
C THR A 58 -2.05 -2.00 -7.73
N VAL A 59 -0.74 -1.85 -7.88
CA VAL A 59 0.04 -2.59 -8.88
C VAL A 59 0.94 -3.58 -8.16
N PHE A 60 0.93 -4.84 -8.61
CA PHE A 60 1.70 -5.95 -8.05
C PHE A 60 2.80 -6.39 -9.04
N VAL A 61 4.03 -6.41 -8.58
CA VAL A 61 5.22 -6.69 -9.38
C VAL A 61 5.99 -7.84 -8.77
N LYS A 62 6.07 -8.95 -9.50
CA LYS A 62 6.81 -10.13 -9.08
C LYS A 62 8.30 -9.99 -9.40
N ARG A 63 9.15 -10.12 -8.38
CA ARG A 63 10.61 -10.09 -8.47
C ARG A 63 11.19 -11.30 -7.75
N GLY A 64 11.46 -12.36 -8.51
CA GLY A 64 11.82 -13.67 -7.97
C GLY A 64 10.69 -14.26 -7.11
N ASP A 65 11.00 -14.50 -5.84
CA ASP A 65 10.04 -15.02 -4.85
C ASP A 65 9.21 -13.93 -4.15
N LEU A 66 9.51 -12.66 -4.39
CA LEU A 66 8.81 -11.52 -3.78
C LEU A 66 7.74 -10.97 -4.73
N ILE A 67 6.63 -10.52 -4.15
CA ILE A 67 5.64 -9.70 -4.83
C ILE A 67 5.69 -8.33 -4.17
N GLY A 68 6.25 -7.36 -4.89
CA GLY A 68 6.17 -5.95 -4.55
C GLY A 68 4.81 -5.38 -4.92
N HIS A 69 4.36 -4.38 -4.19
CA HIS A 69 3.22 -3.57 -4.58
C HIS A 69 3.43 -2.11 -4.24
N PHE A 70 2.75 -1.26 -5.00
CA PHE A 70 2.55 0.15 -4.70
C PHE A 70 1.14 0.56 -5.09
N ILE A 71 0.67 1.65 -4.48
CA ILE A 71 -0.65 2.22 -4.74
C ILE A 71 -0.43 3.62 -5.29
N THR A 72 -1.17 3.98 -6.34
CA THR A 72 -1.19 5.34 -6.87
C THR A 72 -2.60 5.71 -7.31
N THR A 73 -2.88 7.01 -7.39
CA THR A 73 -4.08 7.51 -8.05
C THR A 73 -3.92 7.40 -9.56
N LEU A 74 -4.98 7.02 -10.26
CA LEU A 74 -5.04 7.06 -11.71
C LEU A 74 -5.55 8.44 -12.15
N GLU A 75 -4.64 9.27 -12.67
CA GLU A 75 -5.00 10.57 -13.23
C GLU A 75 -5.59 10.41 -14.64
N ASN A 76 -6.63 11.18 -14.96
CA ASN A 76 -7.39 11.05 -16.22
C ASN A 76 -6.57 11.29 -17.51
N HIS A 77 -5.30 11.70 -17.42
CA HIS A 77 -4.47 12.12 -18.54
C HIS A 77 -3.18 11.32 -18.71
N SER A 78 -2.86 10.39 -17.81
CA SER A 78 -1.64 9.58 -17.91
C SER A 78 -1.97 8.10 -18.05
N ASP A 79 -1.76 7.61 -19.26
CA ASP A 79 -1.85 6.18 -19.57
C ASP A 79 -0.57 5.43 -19.16
N THR A 80 0.52 6.15 -18.87
CA THR A 80 1.77 5.54 -18.42
C THR A 80 1.95 5.66 -16.90
N LEU A 81 2.09 4.53 -16.22
CA LEU A 81 2.38 4.44 -14.80
C LEU A 81 3.84 4.01 -14.61
N ARG A 82 4.61 4.83 -13.88
CA ARG A 82 5.98 4.48 -13.51
C ARG A 82 5.96 3.63 -12.26
N VAL A 83 6.48 2.41 -12.38
CA VAL A 83 6.61 1.49 -11.26
C VAL A 83 7.85 1.90 -10.45
N PRO A 84 7.68 2.29 -9.17
CA PRO A 84 8.78 2.65 -8.29
C PRO A 84 9.88 1.60 -8.22
N LYS A 85 11.10 2.08 -7.98
CA LYS A 85 12.18 1.21 -7.51
C LYS A 85 11.87 0.60 -6.14
N ILE A 86 11.45 1.43 -5.18
CA ILE A 86 11.16 1.00 -3.81
C ILE A 86 9.71 0.53 -3.71
N LEU A 87 9.50 -0.74 -3.36
CA LEU A 87 8.19 -1.36 -3.23
C LEU A 87 8.02 -2.02 -1.85
N PHE A 88 6.78 -2.05 -1.37
CA PHE A 88 6.39 -2.90 -0.24
C PHE A 88 6.16 -4.31 -0.76
N ALA A 89 6.85 -5.29 -0.21
CA ALA A 89 6.85 -6.65 -0.73
C ALA A 89 6.45 -7.68 0.31
N PHE A 90 5.90 -8.79 -0.18
CA PHE A 90 5.61 -9.99 0.58
C PHE A 90 6.10 -11.22 -0.18
N ASP A 91 6.29 -12.32 0.55
CA ASP A 91 6.70 -13.60 -0.03
C ASP A 91 5.53 -14.25 -0.79
N SER A 92 5.75 -14.56 -2.07
CA SER A 92 4.77 -15.21 -2.95
C SER A 92 4.43 -16.65 -2.58
N LYS A 93 5.32 -17.34 -1.87
CA LYS A 93 5.18 -18.77 -1.54
C LYS A 93 4.40 -19.00 -0.25
N ASN A 94 4.27 -17.98 0.60
CA ASN A 94 3.64 -18.08 1.90
C ASN A 94 2.22 -17.50 1.88
N GLN A 95 1.25 -18.32 1.43
CA GLN A 95 -0.19 -17.99 1.45
C GLN A 95 -0.78 -17.90 2.88
N SER A 96 0.02 -18.14 3.93
CA SER A 96 -0.40 -18.10 5.33
C SER A 96 -0.05 -16.76 5.98
N LYS A 97 -1.02 -16.19 6.72
CA LYS A 97 -1.08 -14.84 7.30
C LYS A 97 0.13 -14.37 8.16
N SER A 98 1.17 -15.18 8.36
CA SER A 98 2.46 -14.72 8.91
C SER A 98 3.29 -14.02 7.82
N LYS A 99 2.73 -12.95 7.27
CA LYS A 99 3.30 -12.13 6.19
C LYS A 99 4.63 -11.53 6.64
N ARG A 100 5.77 -12.07 6.19
CA ARG A 100 7.02 -11.31 6.22
C ARG A 100 6.90 -10.20 5.19
N GLN A 101 6.40 -9.06 5.62
CA GLN A 101 6.47 -7.82 4.85
C GLN A 101 7.92 -7.32 4.89
N LEU A 102 8.37 -6.75 3.78
CA LEU A 102 9.65 -6.07 3.69
C LEU A 102 9.59 -4.99 2.61
N SER A 103 10.48 -4.02 2.68
CA SER A 103 10.75 -3.08 1.61
C SER A 103 11.90 -3.61 0.77
N MET A 104 11.74 -3.53 -0.55
CA MET A 104 12.79 -3.84 -1.51
C MET A 104 13.01 -2.65 -2.44
N ASN A 105 14.27 -2.43 -2.83
CA ASN A 105 14.68 -1.54 -3.89
C ASN A 105 15.06 -2.39 -5.10
N CYS A 106 14.24 -2.36 -6.14
CA CYS A 106 14.32 -3.29 -7.25
C CYS A 106 14.20 -4.73 -6.75
N ASP A 107 15.27 -5.52 -6.88
CA ASP A 107 15.33 -6.93 -6.46
C ASP A 107 16.05 -7.12 -5.11
N GLN A 108 16.46 -6.02 -4.47
CA GLN A 108 17.27 -6.06 -3.25
C GLN A 108 16.45 -5.65 -2.03
N VAL A 109 16.55 -6.43 -0.95
CA VAL A 109 15.93 -6.08 0.33
C VAL A 109 16.60 -4.82 0.88
N CYS A 110 15.82 -3.78 1.17
CA CYS A 110 16.33 -2.50 1.65
C CYS A 110 17.14 -2.67 2.96
N ASN A 111 18.33 -2.07 3.02
CA ASN A 111 19.14 -2.06 4.23
C ASN A 111 20.03 -0.81 4.27
N GLY A 112 19.77 0.08 5.23
CA GLY A 112 20.35 1.41 5.30
C GLY A 112 19.45 2.46 4.66
N ILE A 113 20.07 3.52 4.12
CA ILE A 113 19.34 4.65 3.52
C ILE A 113 18.99 4.34 2.08
N GLU A 114 17.70 4.41 1.76
CA GLU A 114 17.17 4.32 0.39
C GLU A 114 16.47 5.63 0.03
N THR A 115 16.50 6.00 -1.25
CA THR A 115 15.89 7.25 -1.73
C THR A 115 15.17 7.01 -3.05
N GLN A 116 13.94 7.50 -3.12
CA GLN A 116 13.14 7.57 -4.34
C GLN A 116 13.00 9.03 -4.77
N TYR A 117 12.95 9.25 -6.08
CA TYR A 117 12.89 10.58 -6.69
C TYR A 117 11.62 10.76 -7.52
N TYR A 118 11.21 12.02 -7.65
CA TYR A 118 10.29 12.46 -8.68
C TYR A 118 10.98 12.52 -10.05
N GLN A 119 10.20 12.68 -11.12
CA GLN A 119 10.74 12.80 -12.48
C GLN A 119 11.63 14.04 -12.65
N ASN A 120 11.34 15.11 -11.92
CA ASN A 120 12.15 16.32 -11.91
C ASN A 120 13.49 16.17 -11.15
N GLY A 121 13.76 14.99 -10.57
CA GLY A 121 14.98 14.71 -9.81
C GLY A 121 14.93 15.11 -8.33
N ASN A 122 13.86 15.76 -7.88
CA ASN A 122 13.68 16.04 -6.45
C ASN A 122 13.38 14.76 -5.67
N ILE A 123 13.76 14.75 -4.40
CA ILE A 123 13.49 13.60 -3.52
C ILE A 123 11.97 13.48 -3.35
N LYS A 124 11.44 12.27 -3.57
CA LYS A 124 10.05 11.90 -3.28
C LYS A 124 9.93 11.25 -1.91
N MET A 125 10.87 10.34 -1.62
CA MET A 125 10.91 9.61 -0.36
C MET A 125 12.35 9.31 0.02
N LYS A 126 12.66 9.44 1.31
CA LYS A 126 13.94 9.00 1.89
C LYS A 126 13.65 8.16 3.12
N GLY A 127 14.09 6.91 3.12
CA GLY A 127 13.82 5.97 4.20
C GLY A 127 15.10 5.34 4.75
N ASN A 128 15.09 5.04 6.05
CA ASN A 128 16.09 4.21 6.71
C ASN A 128 15.48 2.83 6.99
N PHE A 129 16.16 1.78 6.56
CA PHE A 129 15.68 0.41 6.62
C PHE A 129 16.66 -0.49 7.35
N LYS A 130 16.15 -1.50 8.05
CA LYS A 130 16.94 -2.56 8.66
C LYS A 130 16.38 -3.91 8.27
N ASN A 131 17.12 -4.68 7.48
CA ASN A 131 16.73 -6.00 6.99
C ASN A 131 15.34 -6.00 6.33
N GLY A 132 15.04 -4.96 5.55
CA GLY A 132 13.78 -4.75 4.86
C GLY A 132 12.68 -4.11 5.70
N ASN A 133 12.87 -3.87 7.00
CA ASN A 133 11.86 -3.17 7.80
C ASN A 133 12.17 -1.67 7.85
N PRO A 134 11.18 -0.80 7.66
CA PRO A 134 11.38 0.63 7.84
C PRO A 134 11.66 0.95 9.31
N VAL A 135 12.54 1.93 9.52
CA VAL A 135 12.81 2.55 10.83
C VAL A 135 12.23 3.95 10.83
N GLU A 136 12.48 4.68 9.75
CA GLU A 136 12.01 6.04 9.52
C GLU A 136 11.79 6.25 8.01
N ILE A 137 10.71 6.91 7.63
CA ILE A 137 10.46 7.34 6.24
C ILE A 137 10.05 8.80 6.23
N LYS A 138 10.73 9.59 5.40
CA LYS A 138 10.36 10.97 5.07
C LYS A 138 9.77 11.02 3.67
N SER A 139 8.65 11.71 3.50
CA SER A 139 8.05 11.99 2.20
C SER A 139 8.05 13.49 1.91
N TYR A 140 8.25 13.84 0.66
CA TYR A 140 8.40 15.22 0.20
C TYR A 140 7.45 15.47 -0.96
N ARG A 141 7.05 16.72 -1.16
CA ARG A 141 6.37 17.17 -2.38
C ARG A 141 7.35 17.25 -3.54
N GLU A 142 6.81 17.35 -4.75
CA GLU A 142 7.62 17.49 -5.97
C GLU A 142 8.45 18.78 -5.99
N ASN A 143 8.05 19.82 -5.25
CA ASN A 143 8.83 21.04 -5.05
C ASN A 143 9.94 20.91 -3.98
N GLY A 144 10.07 19.74 -3.34
CA GLY A 144 11.10 19.45 -2.33
C GLY A 144 10.68 19.67 -0.88
N LEU A 145 9.48 20.21 -0.61
CA LEU A 145 9.02 20.44 0.76
C LEU A 145 8.74 19.14 1.50
N LEU A 146 9.27 18.99 2.72
CA LEU A 146 8.95 17.87 3.60
C LEU A 146 7.47 17.90 3.98
N VAL A 147 6.76 16.76 3.81
CA VAL A 147 5.33 16.64 4.15
C VAL A 147 5.14 15.81 5.39
N THR A 148 5.78 14.63 5.43
CA THR A 148 5.64 13.71 6.56
C THR A 148 6.96 13.08 6.94
N GLN A 149 7.05 12.72 8.22
CA GLN A 149 8.10 11.87 8.76
C GLN A 149 7.45 10.81 9.64
N ALA A 150 7.48 9.57 9.15
CA ALA A 150 6.92 8.41 9.82
C ALA A 150 8.01 7.61 10.53
N PHE A 151 7.74 7.24 11.78
CA PHE A 151 8.59 6.39 12.61
C PHE A 151 7.90 5.05 12.82
N TYR A 152 8.68 3.98 12.82
CA TYR A 152 8.15 2.62 12.83
C TYR A 152 8.58 1.85 14.06
N LYS A 153 7.71 0.93 14.48
CA LYS A 153 8.04 -0.05 15.52
C LYS A 153 9.14 -0.96 15.00
N LYS A 154 10.09 -1.29 15.87
CA LYS A 154 11.24 -2.14 15.54
C LYS A 154 10.79 -3.43 14.83
N SER A 155 11.31 -3.63 13.63
CA SER A 155 11.04 -4.81 12.79
C SER A 155 9.55 -5.01 12.45
N SER A 156 8.79 -3.92 12.29
CA SER A 156 7.39 -3.93 11.88
C SER A 156 7.11 -2.77 10.91
N PHE A 157 6.01 -2.87 10.17
CA PHE A 157 5.44 -1.77 9.36
C PHE A 157 4.45 -0.92 10.15
N ASP A 158 4.22 -1.26 11.42
CA ASP A 158 3.43 -0.47 12.36
C ASP A 158 4.12 0.86 12.68
N PHE A 159 3.39 1.97 12.51
CA PHE A 159 3.86 3.29 12.89
C PHE A 159 3.95 3.42 14.41
N THR A 160 4.91 4.15 14.95
CA THR A 160 4.83 4.63 16.34
C THR A 160 4.39 6.07 16.39
N LYS A 161 4.83 6.86 15.40
CA LYS A 161 4.58 8.29 15.31
C LYS A 161 4.62 8.74 13.86
N VAL A 162 3.78 9.69 13.48
CA VAL A 162 3.86 10.39 12.20
C VAL A 162 3.83 11.89 12.45
N ASN A 163 4.82 12.61 11.94
CA ASN A 163 4.86 14.07 11.94
C ASN A 163 4.29 14.59 10.62
N TYR A 164 3.52 15.68 10.69
CA TYR A 164 3.00 16.42 9.55
C TYR A 164 3.55 17.83 9.55
N TYR A 165 4.06 18.26 8.39
CA TYR A 165 4.70 19.55 8.21
C TYR A 165 3.86 20.44 7.29
N ASN A 166 3.86 21.74 7.57
CA ASN A 166 3.16 22.73 6.75
C ASN A 166 4.03 23.19 5.55
N GLU A 167 3.52 24.13 4.75
CA GLU A 167 4.22 24.64 3.56
C GLU A 167 5.52 25.40 3.86
N ASN A 168 5.77 25.79 5.12
CA ASN A 168 7.01 26.39 5.58
C ASN A 168 8.00 25.36 6.18
N GLU A 169 7.67 24.06 6.09
CA GLU A 169 8.39 22.94 6.71
C GLU A 169 8.43 22.97 8.24
N ASP A 170 7.56 23.77 8.87
CA ASP A 170 7.37 23.72 10.31
C ASP A 170 6.46 22.53 10.67
N LEU A 171 6.77 21.84 11.77
CA LEU A 171 5.88 20.82 12.32
C LEU A 171 4.52 21.46 12.62
N GLU A 172 3.44 20.86 12.16
CA GLU A 172 2.07 21.36 12.40
C GLU A 172 1.34 20.48 13.41
N THR A 173 1.38 19.17 13.19
CA THR A 173 0.78 18.17 14.08
C THR A 173 1.63 16.90 14.09
N TYR A 174 1.39 16.06 15.09
CA TYR A 174 1.88 14.69 15.07
C TYR A 174 0.84 13.71 15.58
N GLN A 175 0.90 12.49 15.07
CA GLN A 175 0.05 11.38 15.47
C GLN A 175 0.85 10.33 16.22
N LEU A 176 0.26 9.76 17.27
CA LEU A 176 0.77 8.59 17.99
C LEU A 176 -0.14 7.38 17.73
N TYR A 177 0.48 6.23 17.47
CA TYR A 177 -0.24 5.01 17.10
C TYR A 177 -0.12 3.96 18.19
N GLN A 178 -1.27 3.44 18.64
CA GLN A 178 -1.34 2.35 19.60
C GLN A 178 -2.12 1.16 19.03
N TYR A 179 -1.40 0.09 18.71
CA TYR A 179 -1.99 -1.16 18.21
C TYR A 179 -2.48 -2.01 19.37
N LYS A 180 -3.78 -2.31 19.38
CA LYS A 180 -4.43 -3.26 20.28
C LYS A 180 -4.95 -4.44 19.44
N ARG A 181 -5.36 -5.53 20.11
CA ARG A 181 -5.74 -6.78 19.44
C ARG A 181 -6.76 -6.64 18.31
N LYS A 182 -7.74 -5.74 18.44
CA LYS A 182 -8.85 -5.56 17.49
C LYS A 182 -8.99 -4.14 16.93
N LYS A 183 -8.14 -3.23 17.39
CA LYS A 183 -8.21 -1.83 16.99
C LYS A 183 -6.85 -1.17 17.06
N THR A 184 -6.70 -0.13 16.25
CA THR A 184 -5.61 0.82 16.34
C THR A 184 -6.20 2.14 16.84
N ILE A 185 -5.60 2.69 17.89
CA ILE A 185 -5.94 4.01 18.41
C ILE A 185 -4.91 4.99 17.87
N ILE A 186 -5.38 6.09 17.28
CA ILE A 186 -4.55 7.14 16.69
C ILE A 186 -4.88 8.44 17.43
N GLU A 187 -3.89 9.04 18.07
CA GLU A 187 -4.04 10.29 18.80
C GLU A 187 -3.29 11.41 18.07
N THR A 188 -4.00 12.45 17.63
CA THR A 188 -3.44 13.61 16.95
C THR A 188 -3.20 14.73 17.95
N TYR A 189 -2.00 15.31 17.94
CA TYR A 189 -1.60 16.42 18.81
C TYR A 189 -1.11 17.61 17.99
N ASP A 190 -1.30 18.81 18.53
CA ASP A 190 -0.58 19.99 18.04
C ASP A 190 0.91 19.95 18.46
N VAL A 191 1.69 20.92 17.97
CA VAL A 191 3.11 21.06 18.30
C VAL A 191 3.42 21.24 19.79
N ASN A 192 2.46 21.72 20.58
CA ASN A 192 2.60 21.94 22.01
C ASN A 192 2.22 20.70 22.84
N GLY A 193 1.79 19.62 22.18
CA GLY A 193 1.36 18.38 22.81
C GLY A 193 -0.08 18.42 23.32
N LYS A 194 -0.90 19.38 22.88
CA LYS A 194 -2.34 19.37 23.16
C LYS A 194 -3.03 18.36 22.24
N LEU A 195 -3.80 17.45 22.82
CA LEU A 195 -4.61 16.48 22.08
C LEU A 195 -5.69 17.23 21.28
N ILE A 196 -5.71 16.99 19.98
CA ILE A 196 -6.71 17.51 19.03
C ILE A 196 -7.81 16.46 18.82
N GLU A 197 -7.43 15.21 18.55
CA GLU A 197 -8.35 14.16 18.13
C GLU A 197 -7.88 12.77 18.55
N THR A 198 -8.83 11.87 18.79
CA THR A 198 -8.59 10.43 18.92
C THR A 198 -9.46 9.67 17.93
N GLU A 199 -8.83 8.88 17.06
CA GLU A 199 -9.48 8.01 16.09
C GLU A 199 -9.29 6.54 16.48
N GLU A 200 -10.34 5.72 16.36
CA GLU A 200 -10.24 4.27 16.51
C GLU A 200 -10.54 3.55 15.20
N ARG A 201 -9.57 2.82 14.66
CA ARG A 201 -9.74 1.99 13.46
C ARG A 201 -9.81 0.52 13.85
N ALA A 202 -10.80 -0.20 13.34
CA ALA A 202 -10.84 -1.66 13.47
C ALA A 202 -9.62 -2.27 12.76
N SER A 203 -8.92 -3.19 13.43
CA SER A 203 -7.85 -3.95 12.78
C SER A 203 -8.50 -5.06 11.95
N LEU A 204 -8.27 -5.06 10.63
CA LEU A 204 -8.73 -6.14 9.75
C LEU A 204 -7.98 -7.45 10.11
N GLU A 205 -8.72 -8.49 10.50
CA GLU A 205 -8.18 -9.83 10.90
C GLU A 205 -7.80 -10.72 9.71
#